data_AF-A0A7S2LAG0-F1
#
_entry.id   AF-A0A7S2LAG0-F1
#
_cell.length_a   1.000
_cell.length_b   1.000
_cell.length_c   1.000
_cell.angle_alpha   90.00
_cell.angle_beta   90.00
_cell.angle_gamma   90.00
#
_symmetry.space_group_name_H-M   'P 1'
#
loop_
_entity.id
_entity.type
_entity.pdbx_description
1 polymer ?
#
loop_
_entity_poly.entity_id
_entity_poly.type
_entity_poly.pdbx_seq_one_letter_code
_entity_poly.pdbx_strand_id
1 'polypeptide(L)'
;MDMGCHVLDRIDYLFGPVVDVKSEVLRKGGDGEEEEGSDPLVEDYVSMNGRIGQCDWAVISSEGAIVECLWDFSPPDKNNEKNDEDELIITGTHGSLRMAGMGAGLPIEVLDVDGNVIETIEFEAPMHAAQPLIQSIVNELRGVDIDDEEERQQQHYLGKSPARAENAIRTSEVLDAILNSYYGGRHDEFWTRSESWPGLYICDD
;
A
#
# COMPACT_ATOMS: atom_id res chain seq x y z
N MET A 1 4.99 7.29 4.73
CA MET A 1 4.45 6.24 5.65
C MET A 1 2.93 6.03 5.55
N ASP A 2 2.13 7.09 5.68
CA ASP A 2 0.66 7.03 5.80
C ASP A 2 -0.04 6.35 4.62
N MET A 3 0.25 6.76 3.38
CA MET A 3 -0.42 6.21 2.20
C MET A 3 0.09 4.81 1.83
N GLY A 4 1.41 4.60 1.86
CA GLY A 4 2.01 3.35 1.38
C GLY A 4 1.69 2.12 2.22
N CYS A 5 1.46 2.28 3.53
CA CYS A 5 1.17 1.16 4.41
C CYS A 5 -0.12 0.43 4.05
N HIS A 6 -1.14 1.17 3.59
CA HIS A 6 -2.43 0.61 3.19
C HIS A 6 -2.31 -0.27 1.94
N VAL A 7 -1.55 0.17 0.95
CA VAL A 7 -1.30 -0.61 -0.28
C VAL A 7 -0.46 -1.85 0.02
N LEU A 8 0.58 -1.71 0.83
CA LEU A 8 1.46 -2.82 1.19
C LEU A 8 0.75 -3.89 2.02
N ASP A 9 -0.10 -3.49 2.97
CA ASP A 9 -0.93 -4.43 3.75
C ASP A 9 -1.92 -5.18 2.84
N ARG A 10 -2.50 -4.48 1.84
CA ARG A 10 -3.37 -5.10 0.84
C ARG A 10 -2.60 -6.10 -0.02
N ILE A 11 -1.37 -5.79 -0.44
CA ILE A 11 -0.50 -6.70 -1.20
C ILE A 11 -0.16 -7.94 -0.36
N ASP A 12 0.22 -7.77 0.91
CA ASP A 12 0.51 -8.87 1.84
C ASP A 12 -0.69 -9.81 1.98
N TYR A 13 -1.88 -9.23 2.19
CA TYR A 13 -3.13 -9.97 2.33
C TYR A 13 -3.49 -10.77 1.07
N LEU A 14 -3.35 -10.17 -0.12
CA LEU A 14 -3.78 -10.78 -1.38
C LEU A 14 -2.78 -11.81 -1.93
N PHE A 15 -1.48 -11.53 -1.81
CA PHE A 15 -0.44 -12.25 -2.57
C PHE A 15 0.61 -12.92 -1.67
N GLY A 16 0.78 -12.44 -0.44
CA GLY A 16 1.83 -12.89 0.46
C GLY A 16 2.85 -11.80 0.77
N PRO A 17 3.81 -12.09 1.67
CA PRO A 17 4.68 -11.09 2.26
C PRO A 17 5.62 -10.46 1.24
N VAL A 18 5.87 -9.16 1.33
CA VAL A 18 6.87 -8.49 0.48
C VAL A 18 8.26 -8.67 1.08
N VAL A 19 9.18 -9.23 0.29
CA VAL A 19 10.57 -9.54 0.66
C VAL A 19 11.56 -8.92 -0.34
N ASP A 20 12.86 -8.96 -0.03
CA ASP A 20 13.95 -8.46 -0.88
C ASP A 20 13.77 -7.00 -1.35
N VAL A 21 13.30 -6.16 -0.44
CA VAL A 21 12.93 -4.77 -0.71
C VAL A 21 14.16 -3.91 -1.04
N LYS A 22 14.04 -3.11 -2.09
CA LYS A 22 14.95 -2.02 -2.44
C LYS A 22 14.14 -0.77 -2.72
N SER A 23 14.66 0.39 -2.35
CA SER A 23 13.95 1.65 -2.49
C SER A 23 14.87 2.80 -2.83
N GLU A 24 14.27 3.80 -3.46
CA GLU A 24 14.76 5.16 -3.58
C GLU A 24 13.75 6.06 -2.86
N VAL A 25 14.24 6.90 -1.96
CA VAL A 25 13.41 7.78 -1.15
C VAL A 25 14.03 9.16 -1.18
N LEU A 26 13.26 10.15 -1.62
CA LEU A 26 13.72 11.51 -1.85
C LEU A 26 12.74 12.51 -1.24
N ARG A 27 13.23 13.73 -1.08
CA ARG A 27 12.42 14.93 -0.85
C ARG A 27 12.70 15.90 -2.00
N LYS A 28 11.82 15.93 -2.98
CA LYS A 28 11.93 16.71 -4.22
C LYS A 28 11.41 18.13 -4.08
N GLY A 29 10.40 18.33 -3.24
CA GLY A 29 9.56 19.52 -3.23
C GLY A 29 10.08 20.69 -2.41
N GLY A 30 11.17 20.56 -1.64
CA GLY A 30 11.54 21.61 -0.69
C GLY A 30 12.91 22.25 -0.89
N ASP A 31 12.92 23.58 -0.85
CA ASP A 31 14.01 24.47 -1.26
C ASP A 31 15.18 24.60 -0.24
N GLY A 32 15.28 23.69 0.73
CA GLY A 32 16.42 23.61 1.65
C GLY A 32 16.51 24.70 2.74
N GLU A 33 15.54 25.60 2.87
CA GLU A 33 15.52 26.63 3.93
C GLU A 33 14.39 26.41 4.94
N GLU A 34 14.75 26.24 6.21
CA GLU A 34 13.82 26.27 7.35
C GLU A 34 13.36 27.71 7.63
N GLU A 35 12.49 28.26 6.80
CA GLU A 35 11.71 29.45 7.15
C GLU A 35 10.33 29.05 7.71
N GLU A 36 9.70 29.92 8.49
CA GLU A 36 8.31 29.74 8.95
C GLU A 36 7.39 29.59 7.73
N GLY A 37 6.85 28.38 7.51
CA GLY A 37 6.06 28.03 6.33
C GLY A 37 6.78 27.19 5.26
N SER A 38 8.00 26.73 5.54
CA SER A 38 8.75 25.79 4.69
C SER A 38 8.13 24.40 4.60
N ASP A 39 8.38 23.71 3.48
CA ASP A 39 7.91 22.35 3.25
C ASP A 39 8.46 21.38 4.29
N PRO A 40 7.65 20.41 4.76
CA PRO A 40 8.05 19.47 5.78
C PRO A 40 9.33 18.70 5.35
N LEU A 41 10.20 18.38 6.32
CA LEU A 41 11.47 17.67 6.08
C LEU A 41 11.29 16.17 5.73
N VAL A 42 10.07 15.74 5.46
CA VAL A 42 9.71 14.34 5.21
C VAL A 42 9.87 13.97 3.74
N GLU A 43 9.86 12.67 3.45
CA GLU A 43 9.85 12.17 2.08
C GLU A 43 8.57 12.58 1.34
N ASP A 44 8.70 13.02 0.10
CA ASP A 44 7.60 13.24 -0.84
C ASP A 44 7.69 12.33 -2.07
N TYR A 45 8.77 11.57 -2.20
CA TYR A 45 8.97 10.60 -3.27
C TYR A 45 9.50 9.29 -2.71
N VAL A 46 8.83 8.21 -3.04
CA VAL A 46 9.21 6.84 -2.71
C VAL A 46 9.01 5.97 -3.93
N SER A 47 10.08 5.38 -4.44
CA SER A 47 10.04 4.28 -5.41
C SER A 47 10.58 3.03 -4.73
N MET A 48 9.88 1.91 -4.83
CA MET A 48 10.36 0.64 -4.28
C MET A 48 10.11 -0.52 -5.24
N ASN A 49 10.98 -1.52 -5.16
CA ASN A 49 10.76 -2.83 -5.73
C ASN A 49 11.01 -3.91 -4.67
N GLY A 50 10.34 -5.05 -4.83
CA GLY A 50 10.50 -6.22 -3.99
C GLY A 50 9.98 -7.47 -4.68
N ARG A 51 9.87 -8.55 -3.91
CA ARG A 51 9.30 -9.82 -4.35
C ARG A 51 8.22 -10.29 -3.39
N ILE A 52 7.26 -11.04 -3.89
CA ILE A 52 6.33 -11.78 -3.05
C ILE A 52 7.03 -13.04 -2.52
N GLY A 53 7.06 -13.21 -1.21
CA GLY A 53 7.54 -14.40 -0.52
C GLY A 53 6.48 -15.50 -0.45
N GLN A 54 6.90 -16.67 0.04
CA GLN A 54 6.01 -17.81 0.20
C GLN A 54 4.96 -17.56 1.29
N CYS A 55 3.71 -17.95 1.04
CA CYS A 55 2.63 -17.94 2.02
C CYS A 55 1.64 -19.09 1.79
N ASP A 56 0.79 -19.37 2.78
CA ASP A 56 -0.26 -20.40 2.73
C ASP A 56 -1.69 -19.84 2.81
N TRP A 57 -1.85 -18.52 2.94
CA TRP A 57 -3.16 -17.85 3.03
C TRP A 57 -3.65 -17.25 1.72
N ALA A 58 -2.76 -16.92 0.79
CA ALA A 58 -3.15 -16.30 -0.48
C ALA A 58 -3.96 -17.27 -1.34
N VAL A 59 -5.01 -16.77 -1.98
CA VAL A 59 -5.89 -17.55 -2.85
C VAL A 59 -5.16 -18.02 -4.11
N ILE A 60 -4.14 -17.27 -4.53
CA ILE A 60 -3.30 -17.58 -5.67
C ILE A 60 -1.83 -17.71 -5.23
N SER A 61 -1.09 -18.63 -5.86
CA SER A 61 0.35 -18.72 -5.65
C SER A 61 1.04 -17.59 -6.40
N SER A 62 1.64 -16.67 -5.65
CA SER A 62 2.33 -15.49 -6.20
C SER A 62 3.80 -15.43 -5.79
N GLU A 63 4.35 -16.48 -5.18
CA GLU A 63 5.76 -16.52 -4.77
C GLU A 63 6.69 -16.17 -5.95
N GLY A 64 7.63 -15.27 -5.71
CA GLY A 64 8.60 -14.79 -6.68
C GLY A 64 8.08 -13.70 -7.63
N ALA A 65 6.78 -13.38 -7.61
CA ALA A 65 6.23 -12.23 -8.33
C ALA A 65 6.93 -10.94 -7.90
N ILE A 66 7.09 -10.00 -8.84
CA ILE A 66 7.73 -8.72 -8.60
C ILE A 66 6.67 -7.73 -8.11
N VAL A 67 7.01 -6.94 -7.11
CA VAL A 67 6.21 -5.81 -6.63
C VAL A 67 6.97 -4.54 -6.94
N GLU A 68 6.31 -3.58 -7.58
CA GLU A 68 6.82 -2.23 -7.81
C GLU A 68 5.79 -1.24 -7.27
N CYS A 69 6.24 -0.26 -6.49
CA CYS A 69 5.36 0.78 -5.97
C CYS A 69 6.02 2.15 -6.10
N LEU A 70 5.20 3.15 -6.41
CA LEU A 70 5.60 4.54 -6.54
C LEU A 70 4.62 5.41 -5.77
N TRP A 71 5.14 6.28 -4.92
CA TRP A 71 4.40 7.37 -4.31
C TRP A 71 5.16 8.67 -4.60
N ASP A 72 4.53 9.60 -5.32
CA ASP A 72 5.08 10.93 -5.59
C ASP A 72 4.03 11.97 -5.20
N PHE A 73 4.32 12.74 -4.15
CA PHE A 73 3.50 13.84 -3.65
C PHE A 73 3.90 15.20 -4.23
N SER A 74 4.90 15.20 -5.11
CA SER A 74 5.46 16.36 -5.80
C SER A 74 5.54 16.16 -7.32
N PRO A 75 4.52 15.57 -7.97
CA PRO A 75 4.62 15.26 -9.39
C PRO A 75 4.81 16.56 -10.19
N PRO A 76 5.71 16.57 -11.19
CA PRO A 76 5.99 17.77 -11.96
C PRO A 76 4.72 18.23 -12.69
N ASP A 77 4.36 19.50 -12.51
CA ASP A 77 3.20 20.11 -13.14
C ASP A 77 3.45 20.25 -14.65
N LYS A 78 3.09 19.21 -15.41
CA LYS A 78 3.17 19.24 -16.87
C LYS A 78 1.88 19.88 -17.39
N ASN A 79 1.99 21.12 -17.86
CA ASN A 79 0.92 21.86 -18.55
C ASN A 79 -0.30 22.28 -17.71
N ASN A 80 -0.18 22.49 -16.39
CA ASN A 80 -1.31 22.76 -15.47
C ASN A 80 -2.35 21.63 -15.41
N GLU A 81 -1.98 20.41 -15.81
CA GLU A 81 -2.81 19.22 -15.62
C GLU A 81 -2.32 18.50 -14.37
N LYS A 82 -3.18 18.42 -13.35
CA LYS A 82 -2.94 17.56 -12.19
C LYS A 82 -2.99 16.11 -12.65
N ASN A 83 -1.84 15.45 -12.69
CA ASN A 83 -1.75 14.00 -12.84
C ASN A 83 -1.97 13.34 -11.48
N ASP A 84 -3.22 13.34 -11.02
CA ASP A 84 -3.62 12.59 -9.83
C ASP A 84 -3.80 11.11 -10.25
N GLU A 85 -2.78 10.28 -10.04
CA GLU A 85 -2.80 8.84 -10.32
C GLU A 85 -2.97 8.04 -9.02
N ASP A 86 -4.02 7.19 -8.97
CA ASP A 86 -4.24 6.18 -7.93
C ASP A 86 -4.51 4.84 -8.61
N GLU A 87 -3.49 3.98 -8.71
CA GLU A 87 -3.53 2.78 -9.53
C GLU A 87 -2.85 1.58 -8.86
N LEU A 88 -3.49 0.42 -8.96
CA LEU A 88 -2.95 -0.89 -8.67
C LEU A 88 -3.18 -1.78 -9.90
N ILE A 89 -2.08 -2.30 -10.45
CA ILE A 89 -2.09 -3.22 -11.59
C ILE A 89 -1.59 -4.59 -11.13
N ILE A 90 -2.36 -5.64 -11.44
CA ILE A 90 -1.97 -7.03 -11.22
C ILE A 90 -1.82 -7.67 -12.59
N THR A 91 -0.58 -7.98 -12.99
CA THR A 91 -0.27 -8.52 -14.31
C THR A 91 -0.05 -10.03 -14.24
N GLY A 92 -0.77 -10.76 -15.07
CA GLY A 92 -0.62 -12.21 -15.27
C GLY A 92 -0.19 -12.56 -16.69
N THR A 93 -0.18 -13.85 -17.02
CA THR A 93 0.24 -14.32 -18.34
C THR A 93 -0.81 -14.12 -19.44
N HIS A 94 -2.05 -13.77 -19.08
CA HIS A 94 -3.18 -13.66 -20.02
C HIS A 94 -3.79 -12.25 -20.07
N GLY A 95 -3.16 -11.27 -19.43
CA GLY A 95 -3.69 -9.92 -19.28
C GLY A 95 -3.41 -9.36 -17.89
N SER A 96 -4.16 -8.34 -17.51
CA SER A 96 -4.01 -7.68 -16.21
C SER A 96 -5.36 -7.28 -15.59
N LEU A 97 -5.35 -7.01 -14.29
CA LEU A 97 -6.41 -6.34 -13.57
C LEU A 97 -5.91 -4.95 -13.18
N ARG A 98 -6.71 -3.92 -13.42
CA ARG A 98 -6.43 -2.54 -13.01
C ARG A 98 -7.54 -2.01 -12.11
N MET A 99 -7.17 -1.35 -11.02
CA MET A 99 -8.11 -0.73 -10.09
C MET A 99 -7.43 0.43 -9.34
N ALA A 100 -8.19 1.17 -8.54
CA ALA A 100 -7.62 2.13 -7.60
C ALA A 100 -6.76 1.42 -6.53
N GLY A 101 -5.57 1.97 -6.24
CA GLY A 101 -4.69 1.46 -5.19
C GLY A 101 -5.22 1.75 -3.79
N MET A 102 -5.72 2.96 -3.56
CA MET A 102 -6.22 3.43 -2.26
C MET A 102 -7.74 3.54 -2.23
N GLY A 103 -8.33 4.13 -3.27
CA GLY A 103 -9.77 4.35 -3.36
C GLY A 103 -10.58 3.05 -3.52
N ALA A 104 -11.84 3.09 -3.06
CA ALA A 104 -12.85 2.07 -3.37
C ALA A 104 -13.84 2.54 -4.45
N GLY A 105 -13.58 3.71 -5.06
CA GLY A 105 -14.53 4.40 -5.94
C GLY A 105 -14.37 4.08 -7.43
N LEU A 106 -13.28 3.42 -7.83
CA LEU A 106 -13.05 3.03 -9.22
C LEU A 106 -13.41 1.55 -9.42
N PRO A 107 -13.98 1.17 -10.58
CA PRO A 107 -14.23 -0.22 -10.90
C PRO A 107 -12.94 -1.01 -11.06
N ILE A 108 -13.04 -2.33 -11.01
CA ILE A 108 -11.95 -3.22 -11.44
C ILE A 108 -12.09 -3.41 -12.94
N GLU A 109 -11.07 -3.04 -13.69
CA GLU A 109 -10.98 -3.30 -15.13
C GLU A 109 -10.15 -4.56 -15.37
N VAL A 110 -10.65 -5.46 -16.22
CA VAL A 110 -9.91 -6.62 -16.71
C VAL A 110 -9.44 -6.31 -18.12
N LEU A 111 -8.13 -6.42 -18.34
CA LEU A 111 -7.48 -6.10 -19.60
C LEU A 111 -6.94 -7.37 -20.26
N ASP A 112 -7.04 -7.45 -21.59
CA ASP A 112 -6.34 -8.47 -22.37
C ASP A 112 -4.82 -8.20 -22.45
N VAL A 113 -4.10 -9.07 -23.15
CA VAL A 113 -2.63 -8.95 -23.33
C VAL A 113 -2.20 -7.72 -24.13
N ASP A 114 -3.12 -7.12 -24.89
CA ASP A 114 -2.88 -5.91 -25.69
C ASP A 114 -3.25 -4.63 -24.92
N GLY A 115 -3.76 -4.76 -23.69
CA GLY A 115 -4.18 -3.65 -22.83
C GLY A 115 -5.57 -3.12 -23.13
N ASN A 116 -6.42 -3.86 -23.86
CA ASN A 116 -7.81 -3.48 -24.07
C ASN A 116 -8.67 -3.94 -22.89
N VAL A 117 -9.56 -3.07 -22.41
CA VAL A 117 -10.55 -3.44 -21.39
C VAL A 117 -11.56 -4.41 -22.01
N ILE A 118 -11.61 -5.62 -21.47
CA ILE A 118 -12.53 -6.69 -21.90
C ILE A 118 -13.68 -6.91 -20.92
N GLU A 119 -13.52 -6.48 -19.67
CA GLU A 119 -14.55 -6.55 -18.64
C GLU A 119 -14.35 -5.43 -17.62
N THR A 120 -15.45 -4.93 -17.07
CA THR A 120 -15.46 -3.95 -15.99
C THR A 120 -16.36 -4.48 -14.88
N ILE A 121 -15.81 -4.59 -13.68
CA ILE A 121 -16.51 -5.08 -12.49
C ILE A 121 -16.74 -3.88 -11.57
N GLU A 122 -18.01 -3.50 -11.44
CA GLU A 122 -18.45 -2.44 -10.56
C GLU A 122 -18.94 -3.02 -9.23
N PHE A 123 -18.69 -2.29 -8.15
CA PHE A 123 -19.20 -2.61 -6.81
C PHE A 123 -19.91 -1.39 -6.25
N GLU A 124 -21.02 -1.61 -5.56
CA GLU A 124 -21.65 -0.55 -4.78
C GLU A 124 -20.73 -0.22 -3.60
N ALA A 125 -20.27 1.03 -3.52
CA ALA A 125 -19.46 1.48 -2.41
C ALA A 125 -20.25 1.27 -1.09
N PRO A 126 -19.67 0.58 -0.09
CA PRO A 126 -20.38 0.35 1.16
C PRO A 126 -20.67 1.70 1.81
N MET A 127 -21.86 1.84 2.40
CA MET A 127 -22.25 3.03 3.17
C MET A 127 -21.21 3.37 4.25
N HIS A 128 -20.53 2.36 4.80
CA HIS A 128 -19.48 2.49 5.80
C HIS A 128 -18.28 1.61 5.46
N ALA A 129 -17.18 2.19 4.96
CA ALA A 129 -16.00 1.43 4.54
C ALA A 129 -15.33 0.63 5.68
N ALA A 130 -15.27 1.20 6.89
CA ALA A 130 -14.61 0.57 8.04
C ALA A 130 -15.50 -0.42 8.82
N GLN A 131 -16.83 -0.33 8.68
CA GLN A 131 -17.77 -1.11 9.49
C GLN A 131 -17.57 -2.63 9.38
N PRO A 132 -17.35 -3.22 8.19
CA PRO A 132 -17.13 -4.67 8.07
C PRO A 132 -15.91 -5.15 8.87
N LEU A 133 -14.81 -4.38 8.83
CA LEU A 133 -13.59 -4.71 9.58
C LEU A 133 -13.83 -4.58 11.10
N ILE A 134 -14.44 -3.49 11.56
CA ILE A 134 -14.79 -3.29 12.97
C ILE A 134 -15.67 -4.45 13.47
N GLN A 135 -16.68 -4.82 12.68
CA GLN A 135 -17.60 -5.88 13.05
C GLN A 135 -16.89 -7.24 13.15
N SER A 136 -15.94 -7.54 12.25
CA SER A 136 -15.14 -8.78 12.33
C SER A 136 -14.37 -8.88 13.65
N ILE A 137 -13.77 -7.77 14.11
CA ILE A 137 -13.04 -7.71 15.39
C ILE A 137 -14.01 -7.90 16.56
N VAL A 138 -15.16 -7.22 16.53
CA VAL A 138 -16.18 -7.33 17.58
C VAL A 138 -16.73 -8.76 17.69
N ASN A 139 -16.99 -9.41 16.55
CA ASN A 139 -17.48 -10.79 16.52
C ASN A 139 -16.46 -11.75 17.10
N GLU A 140 -15.20 -11.62 16.69
CA GLU A 140 -14.11 -12.44 17.19
C GLU A 140 -13.89 -12.27 18.70
N LEU A 141 -13.87 -11.03 19.21
CA LEU A 141 -13.75 -10.74 20.65
C LEU A 141 -14.92 -11.31 21.46
N ARG A 142 -16.10 -11.48 20.85
CA ARG A 142 -17.29 -12.06 21.47
C ARG A 142 -17.37 -13.58 21.31
N GLY A 143 -16.46 -14.21 20.58
CA GLY A 143 -16.49 -15.63 20.26
C GLY A 143 -17.68 -16.03 19.38
N VAL A 144 -18.15 -15.11 18.53
CA VAL A 144 -19.18 -15.40 17.53
C VAL A 144 -18.49 -16.02 16.32
N ASP A 145 -18.51 -17.36 16.22
CA ASP A 145 -18.07 -18.06 15.02
C ASP A 145 -19.14 -17.91 13.93
N ILE A 146 -18.85 -17.07 12.92
CA ILE A 146 -19.61 -17.05 11.67
C ILE A 146 -18.98 -18.09 10.72
N ASP A 147 -19.03 -19.35 11.15
CA ASP A 147 -18.58 -20.50 10.36
C ASP A 147 -19.73 -21.17 9.60
N ASP A 148 -20.95 -20.63 9.71
CA ASP A 148 -22.07 -21.03 8.86
C ASP A 148 -22.00 -20.29 7.49
N GLU A 149 -21.83 -21.06 6.41
CA GLU A 149 -21.73 -20.55 5.03
C GLU A 149 -22.98 -19.76 4.62
N GLU A 150 -24.16 -20.11 5.14
CA GLU A 150 -25.42 -19.40 4.83
C GLU A 150 -25.43 -17.97 5.43
N GLU A 151 -24.86 -17.78 6.63
CA GLU A 151 -24.78 -16.45 7.26
C GLU A 151 -23.70 -15.57 6.64
N ARG A 152 -22.57 -16.14 6.16
CA ARG A 152 -21.53 -15.37 5.43
C ARG A 152 -22.08 -14.71 4.16
N GLN A 153 -22.91 -15.43 3.41
CA GLN A 153 -23.51 -14.90 2.18
C GLN A 153 -24.53 -13.80 2.45
N GLN A 154 -25.23 -13.83 3.58
CA GLN A 154 -26.24 -12.83 3.92
C GLN A 154 -25.71 -11.59 4.65
N GLN A 155 -24.57 -11.69 5.35
CA GLN A 155 -24.10 -10.60 6.21
C GLN A 155 -22.78 -9.95 5.77
N HIS A 156 -22.10 -10.43 4.72
CA HIS A 156 -20.84 -9.86 4.23
C HIS A 156 -19.74 -9.68 5.31
N TYR A 157 -19.79 -10.45 6.40
CA TYR A 157 -18.79 -10.39 7.47
C TYR A 157 -17.79 -11.55 7.33
N LEU A 158 -16.52 -11.23 7.57
CA LEU A 158 -15.47 -12.24 7.75
C LEU A 158 -15.64 -12.91 9.12
N GLY A 159 -15.59 -14.24 9.18
CA GLY A 159 -15.71 -14.98 10.45
C GLY A 159 -14.58 -14.64 11.44
N LYS A 160 -13.39 -14.30 10.93
CA LYS A 160 -12.24 -13.85 11.72
C LYS A 160 -11.68 -12.58 11.12
N SER A 161 -11.16 -11.69 11.95
CA SER A 161 -10.55 -10.46 11.45
C SER A 161 -9.30 -10.77 10.61
N PRO A 162 -9.17 -10.19 9.41
CA PRO A 162 -7.96 -10.33 8.59
C PRO A 162 -6.83 -9.42 9.09
N ALA A 163 -7.15 -8.37 9.85
CA ALA A 163 -6.17 -7.45 10.44
C ALA A 163 -5.58 -8.07 11.72
N ARG A 164 -4.35 -8.57 11.62
CA ARG A 164 -3.65 -9.32 12.67
C ARG A 164 -2.36 -8.61 13.07
N ALA A 165 -1.74 -9.08 14.16
CA ALA A 165 -0.43 -8.56 14.56
C ALA A 165 0.65 -9.01 13.56
N GLU A 166 0.49 -10.20 13.00
CA GLU A 166 1.47 -10.82 12.11
C GLU A 166 1.62 -10.06 10.79
N ASN A 167 0.53 -9.69 10.10
CA ASN A 167 0.62 -8.86 8.89
C ASN A 167 1.03 -7.41 9.22
N ALA A 168 0.58 -6.86 10.35
CA ALA A 168 1.01 -5.53 10.78
C ALA A 168 2.53 -5.44 10.99
N ILE A 169 3.15 -6.47 11.58
CA ILE A 169 4.60 -6.56 11.74
C ILE A 169 5.28 -6.63 10.38
N ARG A 170 4.84 -7.51 9.48
CA ARG A 170 5.43 -7.65 8.14
C ARG A 170 5.36 -6.35 7.34
N THR A 171 4.21 -5.69 7.34
CA THR A 171 4.04 -4.38 6.68
C THR A 171 4.96 -3.33 7.29
N SER A 172 5.11 -3.32 8.63
CA SER A 172 6.02 -2.39 9.31
C SER A 172 7.49 -2.63 8.97
N GLU A 173 7.93 -3.90 8.91
CA GLU A 173 9.29 -4.28 8.50
C GLU A 173 9.60 -3.82 7.07
N VAL A 174 8.63 -3.95 6.15
CA VAL A 174 8.75 -3.45 4.78
C VAL A 174 8.88 -1.93 4.77
N LEU A 175 8.05 -1.20 5.51
CA LEU A 175 8.13 0.27 5.60
C LEU A 175 9.46 0.74 6.18
N ASP A 176 9.97 0.04 7.19
CA ASP A 176 11.28 0.32 7.79
C ASP A 176 12.40 0.08 6.78
N ALA A 177 12.34 -1.03 6.02
CA ALA A 177 13.30 -1.30 4.95
C ALA A 177 13.26 -0.24 3.84
N ILE A 178 12.08 0.17 3.40
CA ILE A 178 11.89 1.22 2.37
C ILE A 178 12.51 2.53 2.83
N LEU A 179 12.20 2.95 4.05
CA LEU A 179 12.51 4.31 4.53
C LEU A 179 13.87 4.41 5.23
N ASN A 180 14.60 3.29 5.37
CA ASN A 180 15.88 3.26 6.08
C ASN A 180 16.94 4.17 5.46
N SER A 181 17.01 4.25 4.13
CA SER A 181 17.96 5.12 3.42
C SER A 181 17.72 6.61 3.71
N TYR A 182 16.47 7.00 3.98
CA TYR A 182 16.11 8.39 4.24
C TYR A 182 16.28 8.77 5.71
N TYR A 183 15.78 7.94 6.64
CA TYR A 183 15.77 8.26 8.08
C TYR A 183 16.97 7.71 8.86
N GLY A 184 17.74 6.78 8.29
CA GLY A 184 18.86 6.13 8.99
C GLY A 184 18.41 5.23 10.15
N GLY A 185 17.22 4.64 10.03
CA GLY A 185 16.58 3.82 11.06
C GLY A 185 15.48 4.55 11.84
N ARG A 186 14.42 3.81 12.20
CA ARG A 186 13.16 4.35 12.76
C ARG A 186 12.74 3.68 14.09
N HIS A 187 13.65 2.98 14.76
CA HIS A 187 13.37 2.20 15.98
C HIS A 187 13.44 3.03 17.29
N ASP A 188 13.63 4.34 17.18
CA ASP A 188 13.70 5.31 18.26
C ASP A 188 12.82 6.52 17.96
N GLU A 189 12.95 7.61 18.73
CA GLU A 189 12.28 8.87 18.48
C GLU A 189 12.93 9.63 17.30
N PHE A 190 13.10 8.98 16.15
CA PHE A 190 13.82 9.51 14.99
C PHE A 190 13.28 10.88 14.52
N TRP A 191 12.00 11.17 14.78
CA TRP A 191 11.33 12.46 14.54
C TRP A 191 11.88 13.62 15.38
N THR A 192 12.68 13.35 16.40
CA THR A 192 13.34 14.38 17.23
C THR A 192 14.77 14.70 16.80
N ARG A 193 15.33 13.93 15.84
CA ARG A 193 16.72 14.02 15.38
C ARG A 193 16.83 14.18 13.86
N SER A 194 16.06 15.10 13.29
CA SER A 194 16.02 15.31 11.82
C SER A 194 17.40 15.60 11.23
N GLU A 195 18.29 16.24 11.98
CA GLU A 195 19.68 16.50 11.61
C GLU A 195 20.52 15.24 11.35
N SER A 196 20.02 14.07 11.75
CA SER A 196 20.67 12.79 11.54
C SER A 196 20.15 12.02 10.33
N TRP A 197 19.09 12.51 9.67
CA TRP A 197 18.46 11.82 8.55
C TRP A 197 19.35 11.89 7.29
N PRO A 198 19.87 10.75 6.79
CA PRO A 198 20.75 10.78 5.62
C PRO A 198 20.08 11.36 4.37
N GLY A 199 18.76 11.18 4.23
CA GLY A 199 17.97 11.64 3.10
C GLY A 199 17.94 13.15 2.90
N LEU A 200 18.20 13.95 3.94
CA LEU A 200 18.30 15.40 3.83
C LEU A 200 19.62 15.89 3.21
N TYR A 201 20.62 15.01 3.10
CA TYR A 201 21.98 15.36 2.67
C TYR A 201 22.39 14.66 1.37
N ILE A 202 21.45 14.00 0.70
CA ILE A 202 21.68 13.42 -0.63
C ILE A 202 21.72 14.58 -1.62
N CYS A 203 22.92 15.07 -1.93
CA CYS A 203 23.13 15.99 -3.05
C CYS A 203 23.04 15.18 -4.36
N ASP A 204 22.32 15.71 -5.35
CA ASP A 204 22.44 15.26 -6.74
C ASP A 204 23.90 15.43 -7.18
N ASP A 205 24.62 14.32 -7.41
CA ASP A 205 25.91 14.29 -8.10
C ASP A 205 25.73 14.39 -9.63
#